data_AF-A0A8S1UC87-F1
#
_entry.id   AF-A0A8S1UC87-F1
#
_cell.length_a   1.000
_cell.length_b   1.000
_cell.length_c   1.000
_cell.angle_alpha   90.00
_cell.angle_beta   90.00
_cell.angle_gamma   90.00
#
_symmetry.space_group_name_H-M   'P 1'
#
loop_
_entity.id
_entity.type
_entity.pdbx_description
1 polymer ?
#
loop_
_entity_poly.entity_id
_entity_poly.type
_entity_poly.pdbx_seq_one_letter_code
_entity_poly.pdbx_strand_id
1 'polypeptide(L)'
;MMCQWYPQHRQCGYQNNIFYYYDNYNIIPLNQNQCYSYSSGEYHWSSNDYKVGECLKCSVDYPQRKKNQCTCEELIYQGDCALAGESCLWNSQLAQCIQIDCYMLKTRSSCISNYNCHWIQVDDVMQCLPMTKCSNLPGSNSYQCLAYSYRCTQSDGQFCQELSRLDQSNKCSSIQNYTSCYLTIGSDGVCAWNGQNCYALSECSQITQSNLCGINNYACQWNSDINKCISLNCENILTESACTYVDTTIDRHPSIQMCYWNNSRCANVTSISDTLTSSNCYINSGRTYSWSDNNSTKGHCESCSNDYLMRATTFIVLLLINY
;
A
#
# COMPACT_ATOMS: atom_id res chain seq x y z
N MET A 1 -13.62 10.74 9.81
CA MET A 1 -12.78 11.53 10.76
C MET A 1 -13.63 12.52 11.54
N MET A 2 -13.67 12.41 12.88
CA MET A 2 -13.90 13.58 13.73
C MET A 2 -12.95 13.53 14.93
N CYS A 3 -11.90 14.34 14.89
CA CYS A 3 -11.34 14.91 16.11
C CYS A 3 -12.06 16.21 16.38
N GLN A 4 -13.01 16.21 17.31
CA GLN A 4 -13.50 17.45 17.91
C GLN A 4 -13.71 17.25 19.41
N TRP A 5 -12.84 17.87 20.20
CA TRP A 5 -13.21 18.42 21.51
C TRP A 5 -12.51 19.77 21.67
N TYR A 6 -13.24 20.84 21.31
CA TYR A 6 -12.97 22.21 21.75
C TYR A 6 -13.69 22.44 23.09
N PRO A 7 -13.19 23.34 23.97
CA PRO A 7 -12.50 24.59 23.64
C PRO A 7 -11.17 24.77 24.42
N GLN A 8 -10.01 25.13 23.88
CA GLN A 8 -9.58 25.66 22.58
C GLN A 8 -8.21 25.04 22.22
N HIS A 9 -7.93 24.80 20.92
CA HIS A 9 -6.62 24.42 20.34
C HIS A 9 -6.17 22.95 20.33
N ARG A 10 -7.07 21.98 20.10
CA ARG A 10 -6.64 20.59 19.84
C ARG A 10 -7.10 20.09 18.48
N GLN A 11 -6.16 19.61 17.67
CA GLN A 11 -6.40 19.08 16.32
C GLN A 11 -5.64 17.77 16.15
N CYS A 12 -6.21 16.81 15.42
CA CYS A 12 -5.45 15.66 14.94
C CYS A 12 -5.04 15.94 13.51
N GLY A 13 -3.84 15.52 13.13
CA GLY A 13 -3.36 15.66 11.76
C GLY A 13 -2.60 14.42 11.34
N TYR A 14 -2.41 14.33 10.03
CA TYR A 14 -1.78 13.20 9.38
C TYR A 14 -0.66 13.71 8.48
N GLN A 15 0.53 13.17 8.67
CA GLN A 15 1.69 13.52 7.86
C GLN A 15 2.57 12.27 7.69
N ASN A 16 2.94 11.94 6.45
CA ASN A 16 3.83 10.81 6.12
C ASN A 16 3.38 9.47 6.73
N ASN A 17 2.11 9.10 6.58
CA ASN A 17 1.53 7.87 7.14
C ASN A 17 1.57 7.70 8.67
N ILE A 18 1.89 8.75 9.41
CA ILE A 18 1.91 8.75 10.87
C ILE A 18 0.78 9.64 11.39
N PHE A 19 0.01 9.11 12.35
CA PHE A 19 -1.04 9.85 13.03
C PHE A 19 -0.44 10.64 14.19
N TYR A 20 -0.65 11.96 14.19
CA TYR A 20 -0.13 12.87 15.20
C TYR A 20 -1.25 13.60 15.92
N TYR A 21 -1.02 13.89 17.20
CA TYR A 21 -1.86 14.79 17.97
C TYR A 21 -1.20 16.16 18.06
N TYR A 22 -1.93 17.21 17.70
CA TYR A 22 -1.48 18.59 17.84
C TYR A 22 -2.15 19.23 19.05
N ASP A 23 -1.33 19.69 19.99
CA ASP A 23 -1.74 20.59 21.07
C ASP A 23 -0.93 21.88 20.94
N ASN A 24 -1.59 22.99 20.59
CA ASN A 24 -0.94 24.29 20.41
C ASN A 24 0.31 24.24 19.51
N TYR A 25 0.20 23.60 18.32
CA TYR A 25 1.28 23.39 17.34
C TYR A 25 2.40 22.44 17.75
N ASN A 26 2.40 21.90 18.97
CA ASN A 26 3.33 20.86 19.36
C ASN A 26 2.81 19.50 18.91
N ILE A 27 3.67 18.74 18.24
CA ILE A 27 3.41 17.34 17.92
C ILE A 27 3.58 16.54 19.21
N ILE A 28 2.48 16.02 19.73
CA ILE A 28 2.50 15.07 20.84
C ILE A 28 2.58 13.67 20.23
N PRO A 29 3.67 12.93 20.44
CA PRO A 29 3.72 11.53 20.06
C PRO A 29 2.65 10.78 20.84
N LEU A 30 1.75 10.11 20.12
CA LEU A 30 0.76 9.23 20.73
C LEU A 30 1.49 8.07 21.41
N ASN A 31 0.97 7.59 22.52
CA ASN A 31 1.41 6.32 23.08
C ASN A 31 0.55 5.15 22.57
N GLN A 32 0.90 3.93 22.98
CA GLN A 32 0.20 2.71 22.59
C GLN A 32 -1.32 2.77 22.77
N ASN A 33 -1.78 3.28 23.91
CA ASN A 33 -3.21 3.33 24.25
C ASN A 33 -3.93 4.45 23.49
N GLN A 34 -3.25 5.57 23.27
CA GLN A 34 -3.79 6.71 22.52
C GLN A 34 -3.87 6.41 21.03
N CYS A 35 -2.94 5.63 20.51
CA CYS A 35 -2.88 5.33 19.09
C CYS A 35 -4.18 4.74 18.55
N TYR A 36 -4.62 3.67 19.20
CA TYR A 36 -5.85 2.98 18.83
C TYR A 36 -7.08 3.81 19.18
N SER A 37 -7.14 4.37 20.39
CA SER A 37 -8.34 5.09 20.86
C SER A 37 -8.57 6.41 20.11
N TYR A 38 -7.53 7.21 19.86
CA TYR A 38 -7.67 8.52 19.21
C TYR A 38 -7.87 8.42 17.71
N SER A 39 -7.42 7.31 17.11
CA SER A 39 -7.71 7.01 15.71
C SER A 39 -9.04 6.30 15.50
N SER A 40 -9.83 6.05 16.55
CA SER A 40 -11.04 5.22 16.46
C SER A 40 -10.77 3.82 15.87
N GLY A 41 -9.59 3.26 16.17
CA GLY A 41 -9.15 1.95 15.70
C GLY A 41 -8.55 1.94 14.29
N GLU A 42 -8.44 3.08 13.62
CA GLU A 42 -7.82 3.17 12.28
C GLU A 42 -6.29 3.04 12.32
N TYR A 43 -5.65 3.21 13.48
CA TYR A 43 -4.20 3.13 13.67
C TYR A 43 -3.85 2.24 14.87
N HIS A 44 -2.71 1.56 14.79
CA HIS A 44 -2.14 0.78 15.88
C HIS A 44 -0.74 1.27 16.19
N TRP A 45 -0.29 0.95 17.40
CA TRP A 45 1.07 1.20 17.82
C TRP A 45 1.99 0.08 17.35
N SER A 46 3.14 0.42 16.78
CA SER A 46 4.01 -0.53 16.08
C SER A 46 5.03 -1.28 16.96
N SER A 47 5.14 -0.95 18.25
CA SER A 47 6.14 -1.57 19.15
C SER A 47 5.60 -1.78 20.56
N ASN A 48 6.10 -2.79 21.29
CA ASN A 48 5.85 -2.88 22.74
C ASN A 48 6.69 -1.89 23.55
N ASP A 49 7.72 -1.30 22.94
CA ASP A 49 8.51 -0.22 23.54
C ASP A 49 7.91 1.14 23.15
N TYR A 50 7.47 1.87 24.18
CA TYR A 50 6.85 3.19 24.05
C TYR A 50 7.79 4.27 23.49
N LYS A 51 9.11 4.04 23.49
CA LYS A 51 10.09 5.00 22.98
C LYS A 51 10.29 4.95 21.47
N VAL A 52 9.93 3.82 20.85
CA VAL A 52 10.24 3.54 19.43
C VAL A 52 9.02 3.13 18.61
N GLY A 53 7.86 2.98 19.25
CA GLY A 53 6.62 2.74 18.53
C GLY A 53 6.16 4.01 17.79
N GLU A 54 5.40 3.80 16.74
CA GLU A 54 4.70 4.83 15.99
C GLU A 54 3.27 4.38 15.74
N CYS A 55 2.38 5.35 15.55
CA CYS A 55 1.04 5.08 15.09
C CYS A 55 1.02 4.80 13.59
N LEU A 56 0.95 3.52 13.25
CA LEU A 56 0.80 3.06 11.89
C LEU A 56 -0.68 2.77 11.61
N LYS A 57 -1.13 3.08 10.40
CA LYS A 57 -2.51 2.82 10.02
C LYS A 57 -2.77 1.30 10.06
N CYS A 58 -3.83 0.88 10.75
CA CYS A 58 -4.31 -0.51 10.79
C CYS A 58 -4.64 -1.00 9.40
N SER A 59 -5.16 -0.11 8.55
CA SER A 59 -5.14 -0.38 7.11
C SER A 59 -3.70 -0.26 6.63
N VAL A 60 -3.03 -1.39 6.60
CA VAL A 60 -1.99 -1.58 5.61
C VAL A 60 -2.71 -1.37 4.28
N ASP A 61 -2.50 -0.22 3.62
CA ASP A 61 -2.68 -0.15 2.17
C ASP A 61 -1.68 -1.17 1.66
N TYR A 62 -2.09 -2.45 1.66
CA TYR A 62 -1.23 -3.54 1.29
C TYR A 62 -0.82 -3.15 -0.12
N PRO A 63 0.47 -2.87 -0.35
CA PRO A 63 0.94 -2.94 -1.71
C PRO A 63 0.93 -4.45 -1.99
N GLN A 64 -0.28 -5.01 -2.17
CA GLN A 64 -0.44 -6.14 -3.05
C GLN A 64 0.34 -5.70 -4.25
N ARG A 65 1.47 -6.38 -4.49
CA ARG A 65 2.11 -6.28 -5.79
C ARG A 65 1.04 -6.76 -6.74
N LYS A 66 0.24 -5.82 -7.21
CA LYS A 66 -0.85 -6.12 -8.12
C LYS A 66 -0.17 -6.80 -9.27
N LYS A 67 -0.81 -7.84 -9.79
CA LYS A 67 -0.28 -8.49 -10.97
C LYS A 67 -0.04 -7.38 -11.99
N ASN A 68 1.17 -7.34 -12.55
CA ASN A 68 1.55 -6.37 -13.57
C ASN A 68 1.92 -4.95 -13.08
N GLN A 69 2.25 -4.75 -11.80
CA GLN A 69 2.82 -3.47 -11.38
C GLN A 69 4.14 -3.16 -12.08
N CYS A 70 4.29 -1.91 -12.52
CA CYS A 70 5.50 -1.41 -13.16
C CYS A 70 6.68 -1.47 -12.20
N THR A 71 7.81 -2.01 -12.66
CA THR A 71 9.11 -1.78 -12.02
C THR A 71 9.62 -0.38 -12.35
N CYS A 72 10.62 0.11 -11.62
CA CYS A 72 11.19 1.43 -11.91
C CYS A 72 11.77 1.48 -13.33
N GLU A 73 12.37 0.39 -13.81
CA GLU A 73 12.94 0.27 -15.16
C GLU A 73 11.88 0.33 -16.28
N GLU A 74 10.63 -0.01 -15.96
CA GLU A 74 9.50 0.08 -16.89
C GLU A 74 8.95 1.52 -16.99
N LEU A 75 9.34 2.42 -16.08
CA LEU A 75 8.97 3.84 -16.08
C LEU A 75 9.97 4.65 -16.91
N ILE A 76 9.78 4.66 -18.23
CA ILE A 76 10.70 5.32 -19.17
C ILE A 76 10.79 6.83 -18.92
N TYR A 77 9.68 7.47 -18.52
CA TYR A 77 9.59 8.92 -18.45
C TYR A 77 9.68 9.46 -17.03
N GLN A 78 10.28 10.64 -16.90
CA GLN A 78 10.47 11.33 -15.62
C GLN A 78 9.13 11.57 -14.89
N GLY A 79 8.05 11.83 -15.63
CA GLY A 79 6.71 12.05 -15.07
C GLY A 79 6.24 10.87 -14.22
N ASP A 80 6.14 9.67 -14.81
CA ASP A 80 5.72 8.47 -14.09
C ASP A 80 6.72 8.09 -12.99
N CYS A 81 8.02 8.27 -13.24
CA CYS A 81 9.04 8.03 -12.22
C CYS A 81 8.83 8.90 -10.97
N ALA A 82 8.48 10.18 -11.15
CA ALA A 82 8.17 11.07 -10.04
C ALA A 82 6.90 10.64 -9.29
N LEU A 83 5.90 10.10 -10.01
CA LEU A 83 4.67 9.57 -9.41
C LEU A 83 4.87 8.27 -8.62
N ALA A 84 5.92 7.49 -8.93
CA ALA A 84 6.29 6.29 -8.18
C ALA A 84 6.83 6.59 -6.77
N GLY A 85 7.15 7.86 -6.47
CA GLY A 85 7.46 8.35 -5.14
C GLY A 85 8.61 7.60 -4.48
N GLU A 86 8.37 7.04 -3.30
CA GLU A 86 9.40 6.42 -2.45
C GLU A 86 9.91 5.06 -2.95
N SER A 87 9.48 4.62 -4.13
CA SER A 87 9.96 3.38 -4.76
C SER A 87 11.04 3.63 -5.81
N CYS A 88 10.98 4.78 -6.50
CA CYS A 88 11.83 5.06 -7.65
C CYS A 88 12.38 6.50 -7.63
N LEU A 89 13.53 6.70 -8.27
CA LEU A 89 14.19 7.98 -8.41
C LEU A 89 14.59 8.18 -9.87
N TRP A 90 14.35 9.38 -10.41
CA TRP A 90 14.82 9.72 -11.75
C TRP A 90 16.32 10.01 -11.73
N ASN A 91 17.11 9.22 -12.45
CA ASN A 91 18.52 9.48 -12.68
C ASN A 91 18.68 10.35 -13.94
N SER A 92 18.95 11.64 -13.74
CA SER A 92 19.09 12.61 -14.84
C SER A 92 20.34 12.40 -15.70
N GLN A 93 21.36 11.70 -15.18
CA GLN A 93 22.61 11.43 -15.92
C GLN A 93 22.41 10.27 -16.91
N LEU A 94 21.63 9.26 -16.50
CA LEU A 94 21.28 8.11 -17.34
C LEU A 94 19.98 8.30 -18.13
N ALA A 95 19.20 9.35 -17.82
CA ALA A 95 17.86 9.56 -18.33
C ALA A 95 16.95 8.32 -18.13
N GLN A 96 17.02 7.74 -16.92
CA GLN A 96 16.34 6.50 -16.57
C GLN A 96 15.74 6.59 -15.17
N CYS A 97 14.60 5.95 -14.98
CA CYS A 97 14.04 5.74 -13.65
C CYS A 97 14.71 4.52 -13.01
N ILE A 98 15.28 4.71 -11.82
CA ILE A 98 15.98 3.67 -11.08
C ILE A 98 15.29 3.43 -9.74
N GLN A 99 15.48 2.26 -9.16
CA GLN A 99 15.01 1.99 -7.81
C GLN A 99 15.76 2.89 -6.81
N ILE A 100 15.04 3.47 -5.85
CA ILE A 100 15.67 4.25 -4.79
C ILE A 100 16.50 3.34 -3.87
N ASP A 101 17.68 3.81 -3.49
CA ASP A 101 18.48 3.15 -2.47
C ASP A 101 17.84 3.36 -1.09
N CYS A 102 17.66 2.28 -0.33
CA CYS A 102 17.12 2.32 1.02
C CYS A 102 17.88 3.31 1.92
N TYR A 103 19.19 3.48 1.74
CA TYR A 103 19.98 4.45 2.53
C TYR A 103 19.55 5.91 2.29
N MET A 104 18.84 6.22 1.20
CA MET A 104 18.30 7.55 0.91
C MET A 104 16.99 7.82 1.65
N LEU A 105 16.29 6.78 2.12
CA LEU A 105 15.01 6.91 2.83
C LEU A 105 15.27 7.28 4.30
N LYS A 106 15.06 8.56 4.64
CA LYS A 106 15.38 9.09 5.97
C LYS A 106 14.26 8.98 6.99
N THR A 107 13.04 8.65 6.55
CA THR A 107 11.91 8.47 7.45
C THR A 107 11.52 7.00 7.52
N ARG A 108 11.03 6.59 8.70
CA ARG A 108 10.50 5.25 8.91
C ARG A 108 9.38 4.92 7.94
N SER A 109 8.41 5.82 7.78
CA SER A 109 7.28 5.60 6.88
C SER A 109 7.73 5.32 5.45
N SER A 110 8.65 6.13 4.93
CA SER A 110 9.18 5.94 3.59
C SER A 110 9.90 4.60 3.44
N CYS A 111 10.66 4.23 4.47
CA CYS A 111 11.40 2.97 4.49
C CYS A 111 10.47 1.73 4.52
N ILE A 112 9.48 1.72 5.42
CA ILE A 112 8.54 0.60 5.58
C ILE A 112 7.68 0.44 4.32
N SER A 113 7.32 1.55 3.68
CA SER A 113 6.53 1.61 2.44
C SER A 113 7.28 1.08 1.21
N ASN A 114 8.61 1.07 1.25
CA ASN A 114 9.42 0.51 0.19
C ASN A 114 9.59 -1.01 0.37
N TYR A 115 9.05 -1.79 -0.58
CA TYR A 115 9.05 -3.26 -0.53
C TYR A 115 10.45 -3.89 -0.41
N ASN A 116 11.49 -3.17 -0.86
CA ASN A 116 12.86 -3.65 -0.87
C ASN A 116 13.69 -3.15 0.34
N CYS A 117 13.06 -2.46 1.28
CA CYS A 117 13.73 -1.87 2.44
C CYS A 117 13.11 -2.34 3.77
N HIS A 118 13.87 -2.13 4.85
CA HIS A 118 13.40 -2.28 6.21
C HIS A 118 14.01 -1.25 7.16
N TRP A 119 13.24 -0.87 8.17
CA TRP A 119 13.62 0.11 9.18
C TRP A 119 14.07 -0.60 10.47
N ILE A 120 15.36 -0.55 10.81
CA ILE A 120 15.93 -1.30 11.94
C ILE A 120 16.96 -0.46 12.72
N GLN A 121 17.15 -0.80 13.99
CA GLN A 121 18.20 -0.23 14.84
C GLN A 121 19.52 -0.96 14.61
N VAL A 122 20.58 -0.22 14.31
CA VAL A 122 21.96 -0.73 14.25
C VAL A 122 22.83 0.22 15.05
N ASP A 123 23.57 -0.31 16.03
CA ASP A 123 24.45 0.48 16.92
C ASP A 123 23.74 1.72 17.52
N ASP A 124 22.54 1.52 18.05
CA ASP A 124 21.67 2.57 18.63
C ASP A 124 21.14 3.64 17.66
N VAL A 125 21.32 3.45 16.36
CA VAL A 125 20.79 4.35 15.33
C VAL A 125 19.71 3.64 14.51
N MET A 126 18.53 4.26 14.42
CA MET A 126 17.48 3.81 13.51
C MET A 126 17.84 4.19 12.08
N GLN A 127 17.84 3.22 11.17
CA GLN A 127 18.17 3.44 9.77
C GLN A 127 17.36 2.56 8.83
N CYS A 128 17.25 3.02 7.59
CA CYS A 128 16.64 2.26 6.51
C CYS A 128 17.70 1.48 5.74
N LEU A 129 17.53 0.16 5.67
CA LEU A 129 18.49 -0.76 5.05
C LEU A 129 17.83 -1.62 3.98
N PRO A 130 18.60 -2.10 2.97
CA PRO A 130 18.11 -3.08 2.00
C PRO A 130 17.61 -4.36 2.69
N MET A 131 16.42 -4.80 2.32
CA MET A 131 15.83 -6.04 2.80
C MET A 131 16.51 -7.24 2.17
N THR A 132 17.02 -8.15 3.00
CA THR A 132 17.51 -9.47 2.54
C THR A 132 16.44 -10.54 2.70
N LYS A 133 15.98 -10.78 3.94
CA LYS A 133 14.93 -11.74 4.29
C LYS A 133 14.16 -11.28 5.52
N CYS A 134 12.85 -11.53 5.55
CA CYS A 134 12.02 -11.24 6.72
C CYS A 134 12.42 -12.04 7.95
N SER A 135 12.89 -13.28 7.78
CA SER A 135 13.32 -14.17 8.88
C SER A 135 14.50 -13.64 9.69
N ASN A 136 15.15 -12.57 9.23
CA ASN A 136 16.23 -11.90 9.96
C ASN A 136 15.71 -10.80 10.90
N LEU A 137 14.43 -10.45 10.80
CA LEU A 137 13.81 -9.39 11.59
C LEU A 137 13.13 -10.03 12.80
N PRO A 138 13.42 -9.56 14.02
CA PRO A 138 12.73 -10.05 15.20
C PRO A 138 11.28 -9.55 15.19
N GLY A 139 10.34 -10.42 15.54
CA GLY A 139 8.95 -10.01 15.67
C GLY A 139 8.09 -11.21 16.04
N SER A 140 7.37 -11.09 17.15
CA SER A 140 6.53 -12.17 17.69
C SER A 140 5.09 -12.18 17.16
N ASN A 141 4.73 -11.18 16.34
CA ASN A 141 3.43 -11.04 15.71
C ASN A 141 3.52 -10.15 14.47
N SER A 142 2.47 -10.17 13.65
CA SER A 142 2.36 -9.42 12.40
C SER A 142 2.60 -7.91 12.57
N TYR A 143 2.17 -7.32 13.69
CA TYR A 143 2.33 -5.88 13.93
C TYR A 143 3.78 -5.47 14.13
N GLN A 144 4.55 -6.25 14.90
CA GLN A 144 5.97 -6.00 15.07
C GLN A 144 6.70 -6.12 13.74
N CYS A 145 6.28 -7.04 12.88
CA CYS A 145 6.89 -7.26 11.57
C CYS A 145 6.60 -6.13 10.57
N LEU A 146 5.35 -5.66 10.54
CA LEU A 146 4.96 -4.45 9.80
C LEU A 146 5.72 -3.20 10.24
N ALA A 147 6.17 -3.16 11.49
CA ALA A 147 6.98 -2.08 12.04
C ALA A 147 8.38 -1.97 11.41
N TYR A 148 8.86 -3.04 10.76
CA TYR A 148 10.13 -3.08 10.03
C TYR A 148 9.93 -2.91 8.53
N SER A 149 8.94 -3.56 7.92
CA SER A 149 8.70 -3.50 6.47
C SER A 149 7.32 -4.06 6.11
N TYR A 150 6.65 -3.45 5.13
CA TYR A 150 5.40 -4.01 4.59
C TYR A 150 5.59 -5.35 3.87
N ARG A 151 6.82 -5.71 3.49
CA ARG A 151 7.12 -7.04 2.94
C ARG A 151 6.99 -8.15 3.99
N CYS A 152 7.21 -7.82 5.26
CA CYS A 152 7.28 -8.76 6.36
C CYS A 152 6.04 -8.62 7.24
N THR A 153 4.96 -9.26 6.82
CA THR A 153 3.63 -9.11 7.44
C THR A 153 3.27 -10.26 8.37
N GLN A 154 4.04 -11.35 8.37
CA GLN A 154 3.78 -12.53 9.18
C GLN A 154 4.85 -12.71 10.26
N SER A 155 4.60 -13.61 11.21
CA SER A 155 5.54 -14.00 12.26
C SER A 155 5.36 -15.48 12.61
N ASP A 156 6.46 -16.16 12.92
CA ASP A 156 6.47 -17.52 13.49
C ASP A 156 6.40 -17.54 15.04
N GLY A 157 6.21 -16.37 15.65
CA GLY A 157 6.24 -16.18 17.10
C GLY A 157 7.57 -15.64 17.64
N GLN A 158 8.64 -15.66 16.85
CA GLN A 158 9.95 -15.10 17.21
C GLN A 158 10.52 -14.18 16.13
N PHE A 159 10.41 -14.59 14.87
CA PHE A 159 10.91 -13.87 13.71
C PHE A 159 9.80 -13.55 12.74
N CYS A 160 10.01 -12.47 12.00
CA CYS A 160 9.12 -12.08 10.94
C CYS A 160 9.24 -13.01 9.74
N GLN A 161 8.15 -13.18 9.03
CA GLN A 161 8.07 -14.01 7.85
C GLN A 161 7.56 -13.16 6.69
N GLU A 162 8.13 -13.40 5.50
CA GLU A 162 7.60 -12.80 4.28
C GLU A 162 6.28 -13.50 3.98
N LEU A 163 5.32 -12.76 3.44
CA LEU A 163 4.20 -13.39 2.76
C LEU A 163 4.72 -14.01 1.46
N SER A 164 5.46 -15.10 1.56
CA SER A 164 6.15 -15.63 0.39
C SER A 164 5.11 -16.01 -0.67
N ARG A 165 5.42 -15.75 -1.94
CA ARG A 165 4.65 -16.33 -3.05
C ARG A 165 4.61 -17.86 -2.99
N LEU A 166 5.43 -18.51 -2.16
CA LEU A 166 5.54 -19.96 -2.03
C LEU A 166 4.77 -20.52 -0.81
N ASP A 167 4.43 -19.71 0.19
CA ASP A 167 3.48 -20.02 1.28
C ASP A 167 2.02 -19.92 0.80
N GLN A 168 1.79 -20.23 -0.47
CA GLN A 168 0.46 -20.48 -1.04
C GLN A 168 -0.26 -21.67 -0.38
N SER A 169 0.36 -22.40 0.53
CA SER A 169 -0.30 -23.50 1.23
C SER A 169 -1.18 -23.02 2.40
N ASN A 170 -0.78 -21.95 3.08
CA ASN A 170 -1.37 -21.62 4.38
C ASN A 170 -2.64 -20.79 4.17
N LYS A 171 -3.77 -21.49 4.32
CA LYS A 171 -5.11 -20.89 4.35
C LYS A 171 -5.28 -20.09 5.65
N CYS A 172 -6.15 -19.10 5.65
CA CYS A 172 -6.54 -18.41 6.89
C CYS A 172 -7.00 -19.42 7.94
N SER A 173 -7.71 -20.48 7.54
CA SER A 173 -8.16 -21.54 8.45
C SER A 173 -7.06 -22.33 9.16
N SER A 174 -5.80 -22.29 8.69
CA SER A 174 -4.69 -22.97 9.38
C SER A 174 -4.07 -22.12 10.49
N ILE A 175 -4.46 -20.85 10.62
CA ILE A 175 -3.93 -19.93 11.63
C ILE A 175 -4.74 -20.09 12.93
N GLN A 176 -4.08 -20.56 13.99
CA GLN A 176 -4.75 -20.93 15.24
C GLN A 176 -4.85 -19.81 16.27
N ASN A 177 -4.12 -18.71 16.11
CA ASN A 177 -4.11 -17.63 17.08
C ASN A 177 -4.71 -16.35 16.48
N TYR A 178 -5.27 -15.51 17.35
CA TYR A 178 -5.84 -14.22 16.95
C TYR A 178 -4.77 -13.28 16.37
N THR A 179 -3.60 -13.21 17.02
CA THR A 179 -2.54 -12.23 16.70
C THR A 179 -1.86 -12.46 15.36
N SER A 180 -1.76 -13.71 14.90
CA SER A 180 -1.23 -14.05 13.57
C SER A 180 -2.34 -14.12 12.53
N CYS A 181 -3.62 -14.17 12.91
CA CYS A 181 -4.72 -14.09 11.96
C CYS A 181 -4.95 -12.65 11.48
N TYR A 182 -4.85 -11.70 12.41
CA TYR A 182 -5.15 -10.30 12.16
C TYR A 182 -4.17 -9.70 11.14
N LEU A 183 -4.70 -9.01 10.12
CA LEU A 183 -3.95 -8.40 9.00
C LEU A 183 -3.09 -9.38 8.18
N THR A 184 -3.32 -10.68 8.29
CA THR A 184 -2.65 -11.69 7.48
C THR A 184 -3.43 -11.95 6.20
N ILE A 185 -2.73 -12.36 5.15
CA ILE A 185 -3.33 -12.77 3.89
C ILE A 185 -2.95 -14.23 3.65
N GLY A 186 -3.93 -15.11 3.78
CA GLY A 186 -3.78 -16.51 3.47
C GLY A 186 -3.73 -16.75 1.96
N SER A 187 -3.55 -18.01 1.58
CA SER A 187 -3.69 -18.42 0.19
C SER A 187 -5.12 -18.29 -0.35
N ASP A 188 -6.10 -18.23 0.55
CA ASP A 188 -7.53 -18.12 0.30
C ASP A 188 -8.10 -16.70 0.47
N GLY A 189 -7.27 -15.71 0.81
CA GLY A 189 -7.67 -14.29 0.85
C GLY A 189 -7.19 -13.54 2.09
N VAL A 190 -7.76 -12.36 2.33
CA VAL A 190 -7.51 -11.58 3.55
C VAL A 190 -8.13 -12.31 4.74
N CYS A 191 -7.34 -12.52 5.79
CA CYS A 191 -7.78 -13.25 6.97
C CYS A 191 -8.49 -12.35 7.98
N ALA A 192 -9.54 -12.90 8.59
CA ALA A 192 -10.28 -12.30 9.70
C ALA A 192 -10.51 -13.31 10.82
N TRP A 193 -10.70 -12.81 12.03
CA TRP A 193 -10.95 -13.63 13.22
C TRP A 193 -12.40 -13.49 13.67
N ASN A 194 -13.11 -14.61 13.87
CA ASN A 194 -14.51 -14.60 14.31
C ASN A 194 -14.69 -14.84 15.83
N GLY A 195 -13.62 -14.80 16.60
CA GLY A 195 -13.60 -15.10 18.03
C GLY A 195 -13.17 -16.53 18.35
N GLN A 196 -13.27 -17.46 17.39
CA GLN A 196 -12.92 -18.87 17.58
C GLN A 196 -11.81 -19.32 16.64
N ASN A 197 -11.93 -18.99 15.36
CA ASN A 197 -11.00 -19.43 14.32
C ASN A 197 -10.69 -18.28 13.36
N CYS A 198 -9.56 -18.41 12.68
CA CYS A 198 -9.21 -17.55 11.57
C CYS A 198 -9.90 -18.05 10.29
N TYR A 199 -10.43 -17.14 9.47
CA TYR A 199 -11.14 -17.46 8.23
C TYR A 199 -10.79 -16.43 7.15
N ALA A 200 -10.89 -16.82 5.88
CA ALA A 200 -10.69 -15.89 4.77
C ALA A 200 -11.96 -15.10 4.48
N LEU A 201 -11.82 -13.81 4.26
CA LEU A 201 -12.86 -12.93 3.78
C LEU A 201 -13.04 -13.17 2.27
N SER A 202 -14.27 -13.48 1.86
CA SER A 202 -14.65 -13.54 0.45
C SER A 202 -15.34 -12.25 -0.03
N GLU A 203 -15.90 -11.48 0.90
CA GLU A 203 -16.67 -10.27 0.61
C GLU A 203 -16.50 -9.24 1.72
N CYS A 204 -16.57 -7.95 1.38
CA CYS A 204 -16.57 -6.86 2.37
C CYS A 204 -17.71 -7.00 3.38
N SER A 205 -18.86 -7.56 2.96
CA SER A 205 -20.06 -7.74 3.79
C SER A 205 -19.85 -8.60 5.04
N GLN A 206 -18.79 -9.43 5.05
CA GLN A 206 -18.40 -10.27 6.19
C GLN A 206 -17.69 -9.49 7.29
N ILE A 207 -17.21 -8.27 6.98
CA ILE A 207 -16.55 -7.40 7.95
C ILE A 207 -17.61 -6.63 8.74
N THR A 208 -17.82 -7.05 9.98
CA THR A 208 -18.85 -6.49 10.88
C THR A 208 -18.35 -5.34 11.75
N GLN A 209 -17.04 -5.08 11.75
CA GLN A 209 -16.43 -4.04 12.58
C GLN A 209 -15.91 -2.91 11.70
N SER A 210 -16.28 -1.66 12.00
CA SER A 210 -15.95 -0.49 11.19
C SER A 210 -14.44 -0.27 11.05
N ASN A 211 -13.69 -0.48 12.12
CA ASN A 211 -12.23 -0.37 12.15
C ASN A 211 -11.53 -1.43 11.28
N LEU A 212 -12.19 -2.54 10.94
CA LEU A 212 -11.66 -3.58 10.06
C LEU A 212 -12.05 -3.39 8.60
N CYS A 213 -13.07 -2.58 8.31
CA CYS A 213 -13.52 -2.39 6.93
C CYS A 213 -12.46 -1.71 6.07
N GLY A 214 -11.62 -0.87 6.69
CA GLY A 214 -10.49 -0.22 6.03
C GLY A 214 -9.30 -1.13 5.72
N ILE A 215 -9.30 -2.41 6.11
CA ILE A 215 -8.15 -3.32 5.86
C ILE A 215 -7.77 -3.34 4.37
N ASN A 216 -8.75 -3.26 3.47
CA ASN A 216 -8.51 -2.96 2.06
C ASN A 216 -9.36 -1.76 1.63
N ASN A 217 -8.80 -0.54 1.78
CA ASN A 217 -9.47 0.71 1.42
C ASN A 217 -9.78 0.85 -0.07
N TYR A 218 -9.20 0.01 -0.94
CA TYR A 218 -9.47 0.00 -2.37
C TYR A 218 -10.58 -0.99 -2.75
N ALA A 219 -10.84 -2.00 -1.92
CA ALA A 219 -11.91 -2.99 -2.15
C ALA A 219 -13.18 -2.69 -1.37
N CYS A 220 -13.04 -2.12 -0.17
CA CYS A 220 -14.12 -2.02 0.81
C CYS A 220 -14.25 -0.62 1.40
N GLN A 221 -15.48 -0.25 1.75
CA GLN A 221 -15.78 0.98 2.48
C GLN A 221 -16.87 0.76 3.54
N TRP A 222 -16.77 1.49 4.63
CA TRP A 222 -17.76 1.41 5.70
C TRP A 222 -19.00 2.24 5.34
N ASN A 223 -20.16 1.60 5.33
CA ASN A 223 -21.43 2.29 5.21
C ASN A 223 -22.06 2.45 6.60
N SER A 224 -22.06 3.69 7.10
CA SER A 224 -22.60 4.04 8.41
C SER A 224 -24.11 3.88 8.51
N ASP A 225 -24.83 4.02 7.39
CA ASP A 225 -26.30 4.00 7.38
C ASP A 225 -26.86 2.61 7.64
N ILE A 226 -26.16 1.58 7.15
CA ILE A 226 -26.51 0.17 7.37
C ILE A 226 -25.58 -0.53 8.36
N ASN A 227 -24.64 0.19 8.96
CA ASN A 227 -23.64 -0.31 9.92
C ASN A 227 -22.92 -1.58 9.42
N LYS A 228 -22.50 -1.56 8.15
CA LYS A 228 -21.83 -2.69 7.47
C LYS A 228 -20.75 -2.21 6.51
N CYS A 229 -19.76 -3.06 6.32
CA CYS A 229 -18.77 -2.89 5.28
C CYS A 229 -19.33 -3.35 3.92
N ILE A 230 -19.15 -2.55 2.88
CA ILE A 230 -19.64 -2.83 1.52
C ILE A 230 -18.49 -2.72 0.53
N SER A 231 -18.65 -3.36 -0.64
CA SER A 231 -17.69 -3.21 -1.73
C SER A 231 -17.62 -1.76 -2.20
N LEU A 232 -16.40 -1.27 -2.36
CA LEU A 232 -16.13 0.01 -2.98
C LEU A 232 -16.26 -0.14 -4.50
N ASN A 233 -16.88 0.84 -5.14
CA ASN A 233 -16.92 0.97 -6.59
C ASN A 233 -16.54 2.41 -6.95
N CYS A 234 -16.21 2.68 -8.22
CA CYS A 234 -15.82 4.04 -8.61
C CYS A 234 -16.92 5.06 -8.29
N GLU A 235 -18.20 4.73 -8.51
CA GLU A 235 -19.34 5.65 -8.30
C GLU A 235 -19.51 6.10 -6.84
N ASN A 236 -19.03 5.29 -5.89
CA ASN A 236 -19.08 5.59 -4.46
C ASN A 236 -17.97 6.55 -4.00
N ILE A 237 -16.99 6.86 -4.85
CA ILE A 237 -15.88 7.76 -4.51
C ILE A 237 -16.31 9.21 -4.73
N LEU A 238 -16.36 9.98 -3.64
CA LEU A 238 -16.94 11.33 -3.62
C LEU A 238 -15.91 12.46 -3.81
N THR A 239 -14.61 12.14 -3.91
CA THR A 239 -13.55 13.15 -4.07
C THR A 239 -12.65 12.82 -5.25
N GLU A 240 -12.23 13.86 -5.96
CA GLU A 240 -11.33 13.76 -7.11
C GLU A 240 -10.00 13.09 -6.74
N SER A 241 -9.42 13.49 -5.60
CA SER A 241 -8.15 12.95 -5.11
C SER A 241 -8.19 11.47 -4.76
N ALA A 242 -9.35 10.93 -4.42
CA ALA A 242 -9.52 9.50 -4.14
C ALA A 242 -9.92 8.70 -5.39
N CYS A 243 -10.33 9.36 -6.48
CA CYS A 243 -10.82 8.71 -7.69
C CYS A 243 -9.68 8.19 -8.56
N THR A 244 -9.10 7.08 -8.10
CA THR A 244 -7.95 6.44 -8.74
C THR A 244 -8.33 5.08 -9.32
N TYR A 245 -8.52 4.08 -8.47
CA TYR A 245 -8.98 2.75 -8.83
C TYR A 245 -9.67 2.10 -7.64
N VAL A 246 -10.36 0.99 -7.91
CA VAL A 246 -10.87 0.07 -6.89
C VAL A 246 -10.40 -1.35 -7.17
N ASP A 247 -10.28 -2.12 -6.10
CA ASP A 247 -10.07 -3.56 -6.17
C ASP A 247 -11.44 -4.23 -6.29
N THR A 248 -11.61 -5.05 -7.34
CA THR A 248 -12.90 -5.71 -7.63
C THR A 248 -13.26 -6.80 -6.62
N THR A 249 -12.29 -7.28 -5.86
CA THR A 249 -12.42 -8.33 -4.84
C THR A 249 -11.54 -8.00 -3.62
N ILE A 250 -11.82 -8.60 -2.47
CA ILE A 250 -10.97 -8.55 -1.27
C ILE A 250 -9.96 -9.72 -1.23
N ASP A 251 -9.81 -10.44 -2.34
CA ASP A 251 -8.89 -11.58 -2.38
C ASP A 251 -7.42 -11.14 -2.41
N ARG A 252 -6.51 -12.12 -2.46
CA ARG A 252 -5.06 -11.88 -2.48
C ARG A 252 -4.58 -11.20 -3.77
N HIS A 253 -5.28 -11.38 -4.88
CA HIS A 253 -4.87 -10.93 -6.20
C HIS A 253 -6.02 -10.18 -6.88
N PRO A 254 -6.45 -9.05 -6.29
CA PRO A 254 -7.62 -8.36 -6.76
C PRO A 254 -7.37 -7.86 -8.18
N SER A 255 -8.38 -8.03 -9.03
CA SER A 255 -8.38 -7.34 -10.32
C SER A 255 -8.70 -5.87 -10.09
N ILE A 256 -8.06 -5.00 -10.87
CA ILE A 256 -8.22 -3.55 -10.74
C ILE A 256 -9.34 -3.09 -11.65
N GLN A 257 -10.31 -2.36 -11.11
CA GLN A 257 -11.19 -1.52 -11.88
C GLN A 257 -10.68 -0.08 -11.79
N MET A 258 -10.18 0.44 -12.92
CA MET A 258 -9.68 1.81 -12.98
C MET A 258 -10.83 2.80 -12.93
N CYS A 259 -10.60 3.91 -12.26
CA CYS A 259 -11.56 5.00 -12.12
C CYS A 259 -10.99 6.30 -12.71
N TYR A 260 -11.89 7.21 -13.08
CA TYR A 260 -11.53 8.57 -13.45
C TYR A 260 -12.58 9.56 -12.96
N TRP A 261 -12.14 10.78 -12.70
CA TRP A 261 -13.03 11.84 -12.25
C TRP A 261 -13.73 12.49 -13.44
N ASN A 262 -15.06 12.42 -13.47
CA ASN A 262 -15.91 12.94 -14.53
C ASN A 262 -16.91 13.94 -13.95
N ASN A 263 -16.65 15.23 -14.12
CA ASN A 263 -17.60 16.31 -13.85
C ASN A 263 -18.33 16.16 -12.50
N SER A 264 -17.56 16.08 -11.40
CA SER A 264 -18.03 15.93 -10.00
C SER A 264 -18.35 14.53 -9.50
N ARG A 265 -18.19 13.48 -10.31
CA ARG A 265 -18.35 12.10 -9.86
C ARG A 265 -17.23 11.22 -10.37
N CYS A 266 -16.88 10.23 -9.58
CA CYS A 266 -15.94 9.21 -10.01
C CYS A 266 -16.67 8.14 -10.84
N ALA A 267 -16.06 7.67 -11.93
CA ALA A 267 -16.67 6.76 -12.88
C ALA A 267 -15.67 5.69 -13.36
N ASN A 268 -16.18 4.55 -13.83
CA ASN A 268 -15.36 3.48 -14.40
C ASN A 268 -14.72 3.91 -15.71
N VAL A 269 -13.42 3.64 -15.89
CA VAL A 269 -12.74 3.78 -17.17
C VAL A 269 -13.23 2.70 -18.14
N THR A 270 -13.81 3.09 -19.27
CA THR A 270 -14.29 2.17 -20.32
C THR A 270 -13.26 1.96 -21.43
N SER A 271 -12.41 2.96 -21.70
CA SER A 271 -11.29 2.90 -22.64
C SER A 271 -10.08 3.56 -22.01
N ILE A 272 -9.06 2.77 -21.68
CA ILE A 272 -7.85 3.24 -21.00
C ILE A 272 -7.16 4.32 -21.83
N SER A 273 -7.01 4.09 -23.14
CA SER A 273 -6.30 5.00 -24.06
C SER A 273 -7.00 6.34 -24.27
N ASP A 274 -8.34 6.38 -24.16
CA ASP A 274 -9.11 7.60 -24.42
C ASP A 274 -9.44 8.39 -23.14
N THR A 275 -9.37 7.73 -21.97
CA THR A 275 -9.87 8.30 -20.71
C THR A 275 -8.75 8.79 -19.80
N LEU A 276 -7.63 8.04 -19.74
CA LEU A 276 -6.52 8.38 -18.87
C LEU A 276 -5.52 9.29 -19.60
N THR A 277 -4.94 10.21 -18.85
CA THR A 277 -3.95 11.19 -19.30
C THR A 277 -2.59 10.86 -18.71
N SER A 278 -1.54 11.53 -19.20
CA SER A 278 -0.19 11.36 -18.67
C SER A 278 -0.07 11.58 -17.15
N SER A 279 -0.94 12.41 -16.56
CA SER A 279 -0.88 12.73 -15.13
C SER A 279 -1.57 11.70 -14.23
N ASN A 280 -2.50 10.90 -14.76
CA ASN A 280 -3.28 9.95 -13.98
C ASN A 280 -3.08 8.49 -14.41
N CYS A 281 -2.44 8.24 -15.56
CA CYS A 281 -2.20 6.90 -16.10
C CYS A 281 -1.61 5.93 -15.07
N TYR A 282 -0.50 6.33 -14.46
CA TYR A 282 0.23 5.51 -13.50
C TYR A 282 -0.55 5.31 -12.20
N ILE A 283 -1.12 6.38 -11.64
CA ILE A 283 -1.79 6.33 -10.33
C ILE A 283 -3.15 5.64 -10.43
N ASN A 284 -3.98 6.03 -11.40
CA ASN A 284 -5.35 5.51 -11.58
C ASN A 284 -5.39 4.09 -12.13
N SER A 285 -4.28 3.58 -12.68
CA SER A 285 -4.15 2.16 -13.03
C SER A 285 -3.68 1.27 -11.87
N GLY A 286 -3.52 1.83 -10.66
CA GLY A 286 -2.89 1.11 -9.56
C GLY A 286 -1.46 0.69 -9.87
N ARG A 287 -0.74 1.54 -10.64
CA ARG A 287 0.65 1.36 -11.07
C ARG A 287 0.86 0.19 -12.02
N THR A 288 -0.18 -0.23 -12.75
CA THR A 288 -0.07 -1.35 -13.72
C THR A 288 0.11 -0.88 -15.16
N TYR A 289 -0.02 0.42 -15.38
CA TYR A 289 0.20 1.07 -16.66
C TYR A 289 1.16 2.27 -16.48
N SER A 290 1.91 2.57 -17.53
CA SER A 290 2.74 3.77 -17.66
C SER A 290 2.36 4.52 -18.93
N TRP A 291 2.72 5.79 -18.99
CA TRP A 291 2.45 6.64 -20.15
C TRP A 291 3.51 6.41 -21.23
N SER A 292 3.10 6.32 -22.49
CA SER A 292 3.95 5.87 -23.61
C SER A 292 4.85 6.95 -24.22
N ASP A 293 4.67 8.23 -23.90
CA ASP A 293 5.37 9.36 -24.55
C ASP A 293 5.78 10.46 -23.55
N ASN A 294 6.92 11.11 -23.72
CA ASN A 294 7.29 12.25 -22.87
C ASN A 294 6.37 13.47 -23.06
N ASN A 295 5.61 13.51 -24.15
CA ASN A 295 4.60 14.52 -24.41
C ASN A 295 3.24 14.08 -23.83
N SER A 296 2.71 14.91 -22.92
CA SER A 296 1.45 14.67 -22.22
C SER A 296 0.22 14.59 -23.13
N THR A 297 0.31 15.05 -24.39
CA THR A 297 -0.82 15.05 -25.34
C THR A 297 -0.68 14.04 -26.48
N LYS A 298 0.43 13.29 -26.56
CA LYS A 298 0.69 12.35 -27.68
C LYS A 298 0.79 10.89 -27.24
N GLY A 299 1.01 10.65 -25.96
CA GLY A 299 1.09 9.30 -25.44
C GLY A 299 -0.27 8.66 -25.24
N HIS A 300 -0.22 7.42 -24.80
CA HIS A 300 -1.35 6.65 -24.29
C HIS A 300 -0.85 5.80 -23.12
N CYS A 301 -1.79 5.23 -22.36
CA CYS A 301 -1.44 4.30 -21.29
C CYS A 301 -1.08 2.92 -21.85
N GLU A 302 0.11 2.43 -21.53
CA GLU A 302 0.63 1.10 -21.88
C GLU A 302 0.77 0.23 -20.63
N SER A 303 0.43 -1.05 -20.74
CA SER A 303 0.53 -2.00 -19.62
C SER A 303 1.99 -2.40 -19.37
N CYS A 304 2.44 -2.35 -18.12
CA CYS A 304 3.82 -2.67 -17.76
C CYS A 304 4.16 -4.16 -17.92
N SER A 305 3.17 -5.06 -17.81
CA SER A 305 3.40 -6.51 -17.87
C SER A 305 3.65 -7.16 -19.23
N ASN A 306 3.52 -6.41 -20.33
CA ASN A 306 3.48 -7.03 -21.67
C ASN A 306 4.78 -6.90 -22.47
N ASP A 307 5.81 -6.21 -21.97
CA ASP A 307 6.75 -5.60 -22.91
C ASP A 307 8.21 -6.04 -22.82
N TYR A 308 8.62 -6.90 -21.87
CA TYR A 308 9.99 -7.42 -21.90
C TYR A 308 10.28 -8.25 -23.15
N LEU A 309 9.33 -9.07 -23.59
CA LEU A 309 9.47 -9.87 -24.81
C LEU A 309 9.40 -8.98 -26.07
N MET A 310 8.47 -8.03 -26.12
CA MET A 310 8.30 -7.13 -27.27
C MET A 310 9.48 -6.17 -27.42
N ARG A 311 9.96 -5.54 -26.34
CA ARG A 311 11.09 -4.61 -26.39
C ARG A 311 12.41 -5.31 -26.71
N ALA A 312 12.63 -6.52 -26.21
CA ALA A 312 13.77 -7.34 -26.60
C ALA A 312 13.74 -7.65 -28.11
N THR A 313 12.56 -7.97 -28.67
CA THR A 313 12.45 -8.24 -30.11
C THR A 313 12.69 -6.99 -30.96
N THR A 314 12.24 -5.81 -30.55
CA THR A 314 12.47 -4.56 -31.31
C THR A 314 13.95 -4.19 -31.34
N PHE A 315 14.68 -4.37 -30.23
CA PHE A 315 16.14 -4.16 -30.20
C PHE A 315 16.88 -5.14 -31.10
N ILE A 316 16.49 -6.43 -31.11
CA ILE A 316 17.10 -7.43 -32.00
C ILE A 316 16.83 -7.10 -33.47
N VAL A 317 15.61 -6.69 -33.83
CA VAL A 317 15.27 -6.31 -35.20
C VAL A 317 16.06 -5.06 -35.64
N LEU A 318 16.21 -4.06 -34.78
CA LEU A 318 17.04 -2.87 -35.09
C LEU A 318 18.52 -3.22 -35.24
N LEU A 319 19.05 -4.18 -34.47
CA LEU A 319 20.41 -4.67 -34.64
C LEU A 319 20.58 -5.46 -35.94
N LEU A 320 19.57 -6.24 -36.36
CA LEU A 320 19.59 -7.00 -37.61
C LEU A 320 19.42 -6.14 -38.87
N ILE A 321 18.76 -4.99 -38.78
CA ILE A 321 18.60 -4.05 -39.91
C ILE A 321 19.88 -3.23 -40.15
N ASN A 322 20.71 -3.03 -39.12
CA ASN A 322 21.94 -2.24 -39.21
C ASN A 322 23.21 -3.09 -39.45
N TYR A 323 23.06 -4.37 -39.77
CA TYR A 323 24.15 -5.31 -40.10
C TYR A 323 23.97 -5.88 -41.51
#